data_AF-A0A1I9GE89-F1
#
_entry.id   AF-A0A1I9GE89-F1
#
_cell.length_a   1.000
_cell.length_b   1.000
_cell.length_c   1.000
_cell.angle_alpha   90.00
_cell.angle_beta   90.00
_cell.angle_gamma   90.00
#
_symmetry.space_group_name_H-M   'P 1'
#
loop_
_entity.id
_entity.type
_entity.pdbx_description
1 polymer ?
#
loop_
_entity_poly.entity_id
_entity_poly.type
_entity_poly.pdbx_seq_one_letter_code
_entity_poly.pdbx_strand_id
1 'polypeptide(L)'
;MGSSSIGSLRFISLFLFLSGCFSLEWDVSNFPNPTAGDYKRCNMRTTSNICDPDEILTESQRYRLNHELHQLESRTRQDHAPDFCQKKGITAAMAIVKHIKGNSDEAIKEMANQILRKWTLDGQCHKSVVFMVAIDDRRFWVARDSRVPVYAQEFTQIFNSQS
;
A
#
# COMPACT_ATOMS: atom_id res chain seq x y z
N MET A 1 64.67 -12.15 -15.00
CA MET A 1 63.59 -11.18 -14.70
C MET A 1 62.51 -11.36 -15.76
N GLY A 2 61.37 -11.91 -15.40
CA GLY A 2 60.25 -12.14 -16.32
C GLY A 2 58.99 -12.34 -15.49
N SER A 3 58.31 -11.22 -15.20
CA SER A 3 57.14 -11.17 -14.32
C SER A 3 55.90 -11.76 -14.98
N SER A 4 55.44 -12.90 -14.46
CA SER A 4 54.07 -13.40 -14.66
C SER A 4 53.12 -12.66 -13.73
N SER A 5 52.44 -11.63 -14.21
CA SER A 5 51.37 -10.93 -13.46
C SER A 5 50.19 -10.47 -14.32
N ILE A 6 50.03 -11.05 -15.51
CA ILE A 6 48.98 -10.64 -16.47
C ILE A 6 47.69 -11.46 -16.32
N GLY A 7 47.72 -12.59 -15.58
CA GLY A 7 46.57 -13.49 -15.43
C GLY A 7 45.53 -13.08 -14.38
N SER A 8 45.91 -12.27 -13.39
CA SER A 8 45.08 -12.05 -12.19
C SER A 8 44.12 -10.85 -12.30
N LEU A 9 44.36 -9.93 -13.23
CA LEU A 9 43.56 -8.71 -13.39
C LEU A 9 42.25 -8.94 -14.18
N ARG A 10 42.15 -10.02 -14.98
CA ARG A 10 40.93 -10.31 -15.74
C ARG A 10 39.80 -10.96 -14.93
N PHE A 11 40.12 -11.61 -13.81
CA PHE A 11 39.10 -12.22 -12.95
C PHE A 11 38.43 -11.21 -11.99
N ILE A 12 39.12 -10.13 -11.61
CA ILE A 12 38.58 -9.09 -10.72
C ILE A 12 37.54 -8.21 -11.44
N SER A 13 37.69 -7.98 -12.75
CA SER A 13 36.77 -7.14 -13.51
C SER A 13 35.41 -7.79 -13.81
N LEU A 14 35.28 -9.12 -13.65
CA LEU A 14 34.01 -9.84 -13.88
C LEU A 14 33.10 -9.85 -12.63
N PHE A 15 33.65 -9.59 -11.43
CA PHE A 15 32.88 -9.56 -10.17
C PHE A 15 32.24 -8.20 -9.86
N LEU A 16 32.64 -7.12 -10.54
CA LEU A 16 32.13 -5.77 -10.29
C LEU A 16 30.82 -5.42 -11.04
N PHE A 17 30.32 -6.32 -11.91
CA PHE A 17 29.12 -6.07 -12.72
C PHE A 17 27.79 -6.55 -12.10
N LEU A 18 27.81 -7.20 -10.93
CA LEU A 18 26.61 -7.80 -10.31
C LEU A 18 26.07 -7.05 -9.09
N SER A 19 26.61 -5.87 -8.77
CA SER A 19 26.04 -4.99 -7.74
C SER A 19 24.88 -4.16 -8.29
N GLY A 20 23.91 -4.81 -8.92
CA GLY A 20 22.58 -4.21 -9.09
C GLY A 20 21.95 -4.12 -7.72
N CYS A 21 21.81 -2.91 -7.18
CA CYS A 21 20.97 -2.67 -6.01
C CYS A 21 19.53 -2.99 -6.43
N PHE A 22 19.05 -4.20 -6.12
CA PHE A 22 17.65 -4.55 -6.36
C PHE A 22 16.81 -3.76 -5.36
N SER A 23 16.21 -2.66 -5.82
CA SER A 23 15.08 -2.06 -5.11
C SER A 23 13.92 -3.04 -5.13
N LEU A 24 13.42 -3.44 -3.95
CA LEU A 24 12.22 -4.25 -3.86
C LEU A 24 11.05 -3.41 -4.36
N GLU A 25 10.43 -3.85 -5.45
CA GLU A 25 9.21 -3.25 -5.99
C GLU A 25 7.99 -4.08 -5.57
N TRP A 26 6.92 -3.39 -5.18
CA TRP A 26 5.70 -4.04 -4.75
C TRP A 26 4.69 -4.18 -5.89
N ASP A 27 4.08 -5.36 -5.97
CA ASP A 27 2.88 -5.61 -6.76
C ASP A 27 1.92 -6.50 -5.98
N VAL A 28 0.76 -6.79 -6.55
CA VAL A 28 -0.30 -7.53 -5.86
C VAL A 28 0.09 -8.99 -5.56
N SER A 29 1.12 -9.54 -6.21
CA SER A 29 1.56 -10.91 -5.98
C SER A 29 2.42 -11.05 -4.73
N ASN A 30 3.16 -9.99 -4.35
CA ASN A 30 4.08 -10.02 -3.21
C ASN A 30 3.65 -9.13 -2.03
N PHE A 31 2.71 -8.19 -2.23
CA PHE A 31 2.25 -7.28 -1.18
C PHE A 31 1.45 -8.02 -0.08
N PRO A 32 1.83 -7.87 1.20
CA PRO A 32 1.21 -8.61 2.31
C PRO A 32 -0.23 -8.15 2.61
N ASN A 33 -1.04 -9.06 3.15
CA ASN A 33 -2.39 -8.75 3.63
C ASN A 33 -2.45 -8.67 5.18
N PRO A 34 -2.49 -7.45 5.77
CA PRO A 34 -2.52 -7.29 7.22
C PRO A 34 -3.84 -7.76 7.87
N THR A 35 -4.90 -7.96 7.09
CA THR A 35 -6.21 -8.41 7.60
C THR A 35 -6.30 -9.94 7.71
N ALA A 36 -5.47 -10.67 6.94
CA ALA A 36 -5.51 -12.13 6.81
C ALA A 36 -4.29 -12.86 7.43
N GLY A 37 -3.54 -12.19 8.30
CA GLY A 37 -2.46 -12.82 9.07
C GLY A 37 -1.03 -12.39 8.70
N ASP A 38 -0.82 -11.65 7.60
CA ASP A 38 0.49 -11.14 7.21
C ASP A 38 0.91 -9.86 7.94
N TYR A 39 0.19 -9.48 9.02
CA TYR A 39 0.40 -8.21 9.72
C TYR A 39 1.84 -7.97 10.19
N LYS A 40 2.61 -9.04 10.49
CA LYS A 40 4.03 -8.92 10.83
C LYS A 40 4.87 -8.39 9.67
N ARG A 41 4.56 -8.80 8.43
CA ARG A 41 5.22 -8.30 7.21
C ARG A 41 4.88 -6.85 6.90
N CYS A 42 3.80 -6.35 7.51
CA CYS A 42 3.38 -4.95 7.49
C CYS A 42 3.91 -4.14 8.68
N ASN A 43 4.84 -4.71 9.47
CA ASN A 43 5.42 -4.09 10.67
C ASN A 43 4.38 -3.72 11.74
N MET A 44 3.36 -4.57 11.87
CA MET A 44 2.31 -4.49 12.88
C MET A 44 2.40 -5.71 13.82
N ARG A 45 1.95 -5.56 15.06
CA ARG A 45 1.96 -6.64 16.07
C ARG A 45 0.73 -7.55 16.02
N THR A 46 -0.35 -7.08 15.40
CA THR A 46 -1.64 -7.80 15.23
C THR A 46 -2.27 -7.43 13.89
N THR A 47 -3.36 -8.09 13.52
CA THR A 47 -4.18 -7.70 12.37
C THR A 47 -4.52 -6.22 12.41
N SER A 48 -4.57 -5.59 11.24
CA SER A 48 -4.74 -4.14 11.11
C SER A 48 -5.25 -3.76 9.72
N ASN A 49 -5.67 -2.52 9.57
CA ASN A 49 -6.13 -1.93 8.32
C ASN A 49 -5.03 -1.12 7.62
N ILE A 50 -3.78 -1.16 8.10
CA ILE A 50 -2.65 -0.48 7.49
C ILE A 50 -1.54 -1.48 7.17
N CYS A 51 -0.89 -1.32 6.02
CA CYS A 51 0.31 -2.04 5.68
C CYS A 51 1.41 -1.10 5.20
N ASP A 52 2.54 -1.12 5.90
CA ASP A 52 3.76 -0.36 5.60
C ASP A 52 4.97 -1.31 5.73
N PRO A 53 5.20 -2.17 4.73
CA PRO A 53 6.26 -3.18 4.77
C PRO A 53 7.67 -2.58 4.64
N ASP A 54 7.79 -1.36 4.07
CA ASP A 54 9.06 -0.66 3.88
C ASP A 54 9.48 0.20 5.08
N GLU A 55 8.71 0.16 6.17
CA GLU A 55 8.88 0.96 7.39
C GLU A 55 9.07 2.45 7.12
N ILE A 56 8.27 3.00 6.21
CA ILE A 56 8.26 4.44 5.94
C ILE A 56 7.79 5.22 7.16
N LEU A 57 6.85 4.64 7.90
CA LEU A 57 6.35 5.20 9.14
C LEU A 57 7.13 4.64 10.34
N THR A 58 7.09 5.36 11.45
CA THR A 58 7.42 4.79 12.76
C THR A 58 6.27 3.87 13.23
N GLU A 59 6.56 2.97 14.17
CA GLU A 59 5.54 2.12 14.78
C GLU A 59 4.37 2.95 15.35
N SER A 60 4.67 4.02 16.10
CA SER A 60 3.65 4.89 16.66
C SER A 60 2.74 5.53 15.59
N GLN A 61 3.32 5.96 14.47
CA GLN A 61 2.56 6.52 13.35
C GLN A 61 1.66 5.46 12.70
N ARG A 62 2.16 4.23 12.48
CA ARG A 62 1.34 3.13 11.96
C ARG A 62 0.12 2.88 12.85
N TYR A 63 0.32 2.77 14.16
CA TYR A 63 -0.78 2.54 15.11
C TYR A 63 -1.76 3.71 15.19
N ARG A 64 -1.26 4.94 15.14
CA ARG A 64 -2.11 6.14 15.10
C ARG A 64 -2.97 6.18 13.84
N LEU A 65 -2.39 5.93 12.66
CA LEU A 65 -3.14 5.89 11.41
C LEU A 65 -4.12 4.72 11.38
N ASN A 66 -3.73 3.54 11.88
CA ASN A 66 -4.66 2.41 12.01
C ASN A 66 -5.88 2.77 12.87
N HIS A 67 -5.67 3.50 13.97
CA HIS A 67 -6.77 4.00 14.79
C HIS A 67 -7.68 4.95 14.00
N GLU A 68 -7.13 5.92 13.27
CA GLU A 68 -7.95 6.83 12.44
C GLU A 68 -8.72 6.08 11.34
N LEU A 69 -8.12 5.06 10.72
CA LEU A 69 -8.81 4.21 9.73
C LEU A 69 -10.03 3.50 10.34
N HIS A 70 -9.93 3.03 11.59
CA HIS A 70 -11.08 2.47 12.31
C HIS A 70 -12.12 3.53 12.70
N GLN A 71 -11.68 4.73 13.09
CA GLN A 71 -12.59 5.84 13.41
C GLN A 71 -13.38 6.34 12.19
N LEU A 72 -12.88 6.16 10.97
CA LEU A 72 -13.63 6.51 9.76
C LEU A 72 -14.96 5.76 9.68
N GLU A 73 -15.00 4.48 10.06
CA GLU A 73 -16.24 3.69 10.00
C GLU A 73 -17.28 4.22 10.97
N SER A 74 -16.90 4.60 12.19
CA SER A 74 -17.83 5.17 13.16
C SER A 74 -18.31 6.57 12.75
N ARG A 75 -17.40 7.42 12.24
CA ARG A 75 -17.69 8.80 11.84
C ARG A 75 -18.56 8.91 10.59
N THR A 76 -18.53 7.91 9.71
CA THR A 76 -19.29 7.92 8.45
C THR A 76 -20.59 7.13 8.52
N ARG A 77 -20.90 6.53 9.67
CA ARG A 77 -22.12 5.77 9.92
C ARG A 77 -23.37 6.65 9.77
N GLN A 78 -24.41 6.12 9.14
CA GLN A 78 -25.68 6.82 8.87
C GLN A 78 -26.80 6.22 9.71
N ASP A 79 -26.85 6.51 11.00
CA ASP A 79 -27.71 5.81 11.97
C ASP A 79 -29.23 5.87 11.65
N HIS A 80 -29.66 6.90 10.93
CA HIS A 80 -31.05 7.10 10.52
C HIS A 80 -31.42 6.43 9.19
N ALA A 81 -30.48 5.78 8.51
CA ALA A 81 -30.74 5.11 7.23
C ALA A 81 -31.65 3.88 7.39
N PRO A 82 -32.39 3.47 6.34
CA PRO A 82 -33.42 2.44 6.47
C PRO A 82 -32.91 1.01 6.69
N ASP A 83 -31.74 0.64 6.14
CA ASP A 83 -31.23 -0.73 6.23
C ASP A 83 -29.80 -0.81 6.81
N PHE A 84 -29.39 -2.01 7.20
CA PHE A 84 -28.10 -2.29 7.83
C PHE A 84 -26.91 -1.78 7.00
N CYS A 85 -26.90 -2.05 5.69
CA CYS A 85 -25.77 -1.66 4.84
C CYS A 85 -25.79 -0.16 4.54
N GLN A 86 -26.95 0.49 4.49
CA GLN A 86 -27.03 1.93 4.39
C GLN A 86 -26.56 2.62 5.69
N LYS A 87 -26.88 2.05 6.85
CA LYS A 87 -26.38 2.52 8.15
C LYS A 87 -24.87 2.37 8.30
N LYS A 88 -24.31 1.23 7.87
CA LYS A 88 -22.88 0.92 8.03
C LYS A 88 -22.01 2.06 7.45
N GLY A 89 -21.01 2.47 8.22
CA GLY A 89 -20.01 3.42 7.76
C GLY A 89 -19.01 2.79 6.78
N ILE A 90 -18.03 3.56 6.39
CA ILE A 90 -17.01 3.16 5.43
C ILE A 90 -15.86 2.48 6.17
N THR A 91 -15.56 1.23 5.82
CA THR A 91 -14.38 0.52 6.31
C THR A 91 -13.16 0.92 5.47
N ALA A 92 -12.18 1.59 6.08
CA ALA A 92 -11.00 2.08 5.39
C ALA A 92 -9.77 1.24 5.67
N ALA A 93 -8.89 1.11 4.68
CA ALA A 93 -7.55 0.56 4.81
C ALA A 93 -6.50 1.36 4.03
N MET A 94 -5.23 1.18 4.36
CA MET A 94 -4.11 1.91 3.76
C MET A 94 -2.93 0.98 3.44
N ALA A 95 -2.36 1.15 2.27
CA ALA A 95 -1.14 0.49 1.82
C ALA A 95 -0.10 1.56 1.47
N ILE A 96 1.09 1.46 2.06
CA ILE A 96 2.17 2.44 1.94
C ILE A 96 3.43 1.70 1.51
N VAL A 97 4.07 2.15 0.44
CA VAL A 97 5.31 1.57 -0.10
C VAL A 97 6.24 2.66 -0.60
N LYS A 98 7.51 2.33 -0.80
CA LYS A 98 8.46 3.24 -1.48
C LYS A 98 8.21 3.22 -2.98
N HIS A 99 8.22 2.02 -3.56
CA HIS A 99 8.12 1.81 -4.99
C HIS A 99 7.08 0.73 -5.35
N ILE A 100 6.32 1.00 -6.40
CA ILE A 100 5.47 0.00 -7.04
C ILE A 100 6.09 -0.47 -8.35
N LYS A 101 5.83 -1.73 -8.69
CA LYS A 101 6.28 -2.29 -9.96
C LYS A 101 5.66 -1.55 -11.13
N GLY A 102 6.50 -1.09 -12.04
CA GLY A 102 6.10 -0.36 -13.25
C GLY A 102 5.95 1.15 -13.09
N ASN A 103 5.90 1.69 -11.86
CA ASN A 103 5.91 3.13 -11.55
C ASN A 103 5.05 4.01 -12.47
N SER A 104 3.77 3.65 -12.65
CA SER A 104 2.79 4.39 -13.45
C SER A 104 1.47 4.61 -12.72
N ASP A 105 0.63 5.52 -13.23
CA ASP A 105 -0.71 5.78 -12.69
C ASP A 105 -1.62 4.55 -12.86
N GLU A 106 -1.48 3.84 -13.99
CA GLU A 106 -2.17 2.58 -14.22
C GLU A 106 -1.73 1.51 -13.22
N ALA A 107 -0.43 1.45 -12.89
CA ALA A 107 0.11 0.47 -11.95
C ALA A 107 -0.41 0.70 -10.52
N ILE A 108 -0.40 1.95 -10.02
CA ILE A 108 -0.91 2.23 -8.66
C ILE A 108 -2.41 2.00 -8.57
N LYS A 109 -3.15 2.37 -9.62
CA LYS A 109 -4.59 2.13 -9.72
C LYS A 109 -4.91 0.65 -9.69
N GLU A 110 -4.22 -0.15 -10.50
CA GLU A 110 -4.44 -1.60 -10.54
C GLU A 110 -4.10 -2.24 -9.19
N MET A 111 -2.96 -1.86 -8.60
CA MET A 111 -2.55 -2.37 -7.30
C MET A 111 -3.58 -2.04 -6.21
N ALA A 112 -4.05 -0.80 -6.12
CA ALA A 112 -5.07 -0.39 -5.16
C ALA A 112 -6.39 -1.15 -5.34
N ASN A 113 -6.87 -1.31 -6.58
CA ASN A 113 -8.11 -2.02 -6.88
C ASN A 113 -8.01 -3.51 -6.53
N GLN A 114 -6.84 -4.11 -6.76
CA GLN A 114 -6.61 -5.51 -6.42
C GLN A 114 -6.46 -5.71 -4.91
N ILE A 115 -5.83 -4.78 -4.20
CA ILE A 115 -5.78 -4.77 -2.73
C ILE A 115 -7.20 -4.71 -2.16
N LEU A 116 -8.05 -3.78 -2.63
CA LEU A 116 -9.45 -3.68 -2.21
C LEU A 116 -10.18 -5.03 -2.34
N ARG A 117 -9.99 -5.74 -3.45
CA ARG A 117 -10.59 -7.06 -3.69
C ARG A 117 -10.02 -8.15 -2.78
N LYS A 118 -8.69 -8.19 -2.60
CA LYS A 118 -8.01 -9.25 -1.86
C LYS A 118 -8.16 -9.14 -0.35
N TRP A 119 -8.13 -7.92 0.19
CA TRP A 119 -8.17 -7.69 1.64
C TRP A 119 -9.57 -7.91 2.23
N THR A 120 -10.60 -7.99 1.38
CA THR A 120 -11.98 -8.39 1.73
C THR A 120 -12.51 -7.65 2.96
N LEU A 121 -12.34 -6.32 2.95
CA LEU A 121 -12.59 -5.45 4.10
C LEU A 121 -14.07 -5.42 4.53
N ASP A 122 -14.97 -5.48 3.56
CA ASP A 122 -16.41 -5.55 3.80
C ASP A 122 -17.10 -6.39 2.70
N GLY A 123 -17.08 -7.71 2.90
CA GLY A 123 -17.70 -8.66 1.97
C GLY A 123 -19.24 -8.62 1.95
N GLN A 124 -19.89 -7.98 2.91
CA GLN A 124 -21.36 -7.98 3.03
C GLN A 124 -21.97 -6.72 2.42
N CYS A 125 -21.48 -5.55 2.85
CA CYS A 125 -22.09 -4.29 2.49
C CYS A 125 -21.34 -3.56 1.37
N HIS A 126 -20.14 -4.02 1.00
CA HIS A 126 -19.30 -3.43 -0.04
C HIS A 126 -19.14 -1.92 0.17
N LYS A 127 -18.82 -1.51 1.40
CA LYS A 127 -18.53 -0.12 1.79
C LYS A 127 -17.09 0.00 2.26
N SER A 128 -16.16 -0.34 1.38
CA SER A 128 -14.73 -0.27 1.69
C SER A 128 -13.98 0.71 0.80
N VAL A 129 -12.93 1.31 1.37
CA VAL A 129 -11.95 2.14 0.65
C VAL A 129 -10.53 1.69 0.99
N VAL A 130 -9.65 1.74 0.00
CA VAL A 130 -8.22 1.50 0.14
C VAL A 130 -7.48 2.72 -0.36
N PHE A 131 -6.66 3.30 0.51
CA PHE A 131 -5.69 4.34 0.18
C PHE A 131 -4.36 3.67 -0.17
N MET A 132 -3.86 3.86 -1.38
CA MET A 132 -2.56 3.36 -1.83
C MET A 132 -1.60 4.53 -2.01
N VAL A 133 -0.45 4.49 -1.35
CA VAL A 133 0.57 5.54 -1.39
C VAL A 133 1.91 4.92 -1.75
N ALA A 134 2.53 5.38 -2.85
CA ALA A 134 3.90 5.06 -3.23
C ALA A 134 4.74 6.33 -3.08
N ILE A 135 5.51 6.40 -1.98
CA ILE A 135 6.09 7.66 -1.49
C ILE A 135 7.20 8.18 -2.39
N ASP A 136 8.15 7.31 -2.77
CA ASP A 136 9.28 7.72 -3.60
C ASP A 136 8.87 7.88 -5.07
N ASP A 137 7.83 7.14 -5.49
CA ASP A 137 7.20 7.31 -6.81
C ASP A 137 6.30 8.56 -6.87
N ARG A 138 5.96 9.18 -5.73
CA ARG A 138 5.01 10.29 -5.59
C ARG A 138 3.63 10.00 -6.20
N ARG A 139 3.15 8.77 -6.00
CA ARG A 139 1.86 8.33 -6.53
C ARG A 139 0.88 8.02 -5.42
N PHE A 140 -0.37 8.37 -5.67
CA PHE A 140 -1.48 8.12 -4.76
C PHE A 140 -2.72 7.68 -5.54
N TRP A 141 -3.43 6.68 -5.01
CA TRP A 141 -4.71 6.26 -5.55
C TRP A 141 -5.67 5.83 -4.44
N VAL A 142 -6.96 6.08 -4.66
CA VAL A 142 -8.03 5.58 -3.79
C VAL A 142 -8.89 4.59 -4.57
N ALA A 143 -8.83 3.32 -4.19
CA ALA A 143 -9.78 2.32 -4.64
C ALA A 143 -10.98 2.29 -3.68
N ARG A 144 -12.19 2.13 -4.24
CA ARG A 144 -13.42 2.08 -3.43
C ARG A 144 -14.41 1.09 -4.02
N ASP A 145 -15.24 0.53 -3.14
CA ASP A 145 -16.41 -0.20 -3.57
C ASP A 145 -17.52 0.75 -4.10
N SER A 146 -18.47 0.16 -4.81
CA SER A 146 -19.54 0.87 -5.51
C SER A 146 -20.49 1.63 -4.58
N ARG A 147 -20.63 1.22 -3.32
CA ARG A 147 -21.56 1.82 -2.33
C ARG A 147 -20.93 2.89 -1.43
N VAL A 148 -19.67 3.24 -1.69
CA VAL A 148 -19.03 4.39 -1.04
C VAL A 148 -19.47 5.68 -1.75
N PRO A 149 -20.12 6.64 -1.05
CA PRO A 149 -20.76 7.81 -1.65
C PRO A 149 -19.79 8.95 -2.03
N VAL A 150 -18.47 8.71 -2.03
CA VAL A 150 -17.45 9.74 -2.34
C VAL A 150 -16.82 9.42 -3.70
N TYR A 151 -16.77 10.41 -4.60
CA TYR A 151 -16.13 10.23 -5.90
C TYR A 151 -14.61 10.22 -5.72
N ALA A 152 -13.93 9.18 -6.22
CA ALA A 152 -12.46 9.02 -6.07
C ALA A 152 -11.66 10.21 -6.62
N GLN A 153 -12.24 10.96 -7.57
CA GLN A 153 -11.68 12.18 -8.14
C GLN A 153 -11.48 13.28 -7.09
N GLU A 154 -12.35 13.38 -6.08
CA GLU A 154 -12.20 14.38 -5.00
C GLU A 154 -10.98 14.09 -4.13
N PHE A 155 -10.69 12.81 -3.83
CA PHE A 155 -9.50 12.43 -3.07
C PHE A 155 -8.19 12.66 -3.84
N THR A 156 -8.16 12.34 -5.13
CA THR A 156 -6.97 12.60 -5.98
C THR A 156 -6.73 14.10 -6.15
N GLN A 157 -7.79 14.90 -6.29
CA GLN A 157 -7.68 16.36 -6.35
C GLN A 157 -7.11 16.96 -5.06
N ILE A 158 -7.53 16.46 -3.89
CA ILE A 158 -6.98 16.90 -2.59
C ILE A 158 -5.48 16.62 -2.52
N PHE A 159 -5.03 15.43 -2.93
CA PHE A 159 -3.61 15.07 -2.92
C PHE A 159 -2.77 15.97 -3.85
N ASN A 160 -3.24 16.18 -5.09
CA ASN A 160 -2.54 17.02 -6.06
C ASN A 160 -2.54 18.51 -5.68
N SER A 161 -3.49 18.98 -4.86
CA SER A 161 -3.54 20.37 -4.40
C SER A 161 -2.56 20.71 -3.27
N GLN A 162 -1.97 19.69 -2.62
CA GLN A 162 -1.04 19.85 -1.49
C GLN A 162 0.38 19.33 -1.78
N SER A 163 0.67 18.98 -3.04
CA SER A 163 1.96 18.47 -3.50
C SER A 163 2.78 19.53 -4.22
#